data_AF-A0A7Y4H8D1-F1
#
_entry.id   AF-A0A7Y4H8D1-F1
#
_cell.length_a   1.000
_cell.length_b   1.000
_cell.length_c   1.000
_cell.angle_alpha   90.00
_cell.angle_beta   90.00
_cell.angle_gamma   90.00
#
_symmetry.space_group_name_H-M   'P 1'
#
loop_
_entity.id
_entity.type
_entity.pdbx_description
1 polymer ?
#
loop_
_entity_poly.entity_id
_entity_poly.type
_entity_poly.pdbx_seq_one_letter_code
_entity_poly.pdbx_strand_id
1 'polypeptide(L)'
;RGLDVVSQAFNSDVGVDNEPIQFAGGYVWYDVLGITPSRERPLDEVRSQVEAKWREDQISNRLRAKATEMVQKVEQGSSLATEAAAVGSKVETATGFRRDASLSGVPTAAVTAAFRTPKDGVGQTPGTGGSEWVVFRVTDVTVPPVDAASEELKKLKETLQRGLTDEQVAQYVTKIESEIGTSINQAAFAQVTGANN
;
A
#
# COMPACT_ATOMS: atom_id res chain seq x y z
N ARG A 1 10.30 -0.40 -23.60
CA ARG A 1 11.55 0.34 -23.31
C ARG A 1 11.40 1.72 -23.92
N GLY A 2 11.17 2.74 -23.09
CA GLY A 2 11.03 4.11 -23.55
C GLY A 2 12.40 4.78 -23.66
N LEU A 3 12.54 5.69 -24.62
CA LEU A 3 13.65 6.63 -24.71
C LEU A 3 13.54 7.63 -23.55
N ASP A 4 14.55 7.74 -22.70
CA ASP A 4 14.56 8.69 -21.58
C ASP A 4 15.11 10.05 -22.00
N VAL A 5 14.30 10.82 -22.73
CA VAL A 5 14.60 12.21 -23.10
C VAL A 5 14.34 13.16 -21.93
N VAL A 6 13.42 12.80 -21.03
CA VAL A 6 12.96 13.70 -19.97
C VAL A 6 14.08 13.97 -18.98
N SER A 7 14.75 12.93 -18.48
CA SER A 7 15.86 13.12 -17.53
C SER A 7 17.01 13.93 -18.16
N GLN A 8 17.31 13.69 -19.43
CA GLN A 8 18.39 14.39 -20.16
C GLN A 8 18.03 15.87 -20.40
N ALA A 9 16.80 16.16 -20.82
CA ALA A 9 16.33 17.54 -21.02
C ALA A 9 16.28 18.35 -19.72
N PHE A 10 15.96 17.73 -18.57
CA PHE A 10 15.97 18.41 -17.27
C PHE A 10 17.39 18.70 -16.73
N ASN A 11 18.42 18.01 -17.25
CA ASN A 11 19.82 18.24 -16.89
C ASN A 11 20.54 19.20 -17.85
N SER A 12 19.85 19.72 -18.88
CA SER A 12 20.39 20.65 -19.87
C SER A 12 19.84 22.06 -19.66
N ASP A 13 20.63 23.05 -20.09
CA ASP A 13 20.18 24.45 -20.17
C ASP A 13 19.69 24.81 -21.58
N VAL A 14 19.01 25.96 -21.69
CA VAL A 14 18.50 26.50 -22.96
C VAL A 14 19.66 26.82 -23.90
N GLY A 15 19.61 26.29 -25.12
CA GLY A 15 20.62 26.55 -26.16
C GLY A 15 21.97 25.87 -25.93
N VAL A 16 22.06 24.91 -24.99
CA VAL A 16 23.22 24.02 -24.87
C VAL A 16 23.13 22.92 -25.91
N ASP A 17 24.24 22.66 -26.58
CA ASP A 17 24.37 21.58 -27.55
C ASP A 17 24.40 20.25 -26.80
N ASN A 18 23.35 19.44 -26.95
CA ASN A 18 23.14 18.24 -26.16
C ASN A 18 23.70 16.99 -26.84
N GLU A 19 24.22 16.06 -26.03
CA GLU A 19 24.68 14.78 -26.55
C GLU A 19 23.49 13.97 -27.10
N PRO A 20 23.61 13.38 -28.31
CA PRO A 20 22.54 12.61 -28.90
C PRO A 20 22.29 11.30 -28.14
N ILE A 21 21.02 11.01 -27.88
CA ILE A 21 20.61 9.80 -27.16
C ILE A 21 20.56 8.63 -28.14
N GLN A 22 21.33 7.58 -27.88
CA GLN A 22 21.31 6.39 -28.71
C GLN A 22 20.08 5.53 -28.42
N PHE A 23 19.30 5.21 -29.44
CA PHE A 23 18.07 4.42 -29.31
C PHE A 23 17.77 3.59 -30.54
N ALA A 24 17.48 2.30 -30.33
CA ALA A 24 17.12 1.35 -31.37
C ALA A 24 18.06 1.33 -32.59
N GLY A 25 19.38 1.49 -32.36
CA GLY A 25 20.39 1.51 -33.42
C GLY A 25 20.54 2.84 -34.17
N GLY A 26 19.84 3.89 -33.74
CA GLY A 26 19.98 5.26 -34.23
C GLY A 26 20.28 6.26 -33.10
N TYR A 27 20.26 7.55 -33.45
CA TYR A 27 20.52 8.67 -32.54
C TYR A 27 19.34 9.64 -32.54
N VAL A 28 19.04 10.23 -31.38
CA VAL A 28 18.01 11.24 -31.20
C VAL A 28 18.66 12.50 -30.64
N TRP A 29 18.50 13.61 -31.35
CA TRP A 29 18.93 14.94 -30.91
C TRP A 29 17.74 15.70 -30.31
N TYR A 30 18.00 16.51 -29.30
CA TYR A 30 16.99 17.35 -28.67
C TYR A 30 17.59 18.71 -28.31
N ASP A 31 16.79 19.76 -28.43
CA ASP A 31 17.13 21.11 -28.01
C ASP A 31 16.18 21.55 -26.90
N VAL A 32 16.73 22.09 -25.81
CA VAL A 32 15.94 22.76 -24.78
C VAL A 32 15.66 24.18 -25.25
N LEU A 33 14.43 24.42 -25.71
CA LEU A 33 14.02 25.73 -26.24
C LEU A 33 13.70 26.76 -25.15
N GLY A 34 13.46 26.30 -23.92
CA GLY A 34 13.08 27.16 -22.80
C GLY A 34 12.93 26.37 -21.52
N ILE A 35 13.35 26.97 -20.40
CA ILE A 35 13.11 26.45 -19.06
C ILE A 35 12.06 27.33 -18.40
N THR A 36 10.91 26.75 -18.04
CA THR A 36 9.92 27.42 -17.21
C THR A 36 10.35 27.26 -15.75
N PRO A 37 10.70 28.34 -15.03
CA PRO A 37 11.11 28.23 -13.63
C PRO A 37 10.01 27.62 -12.76
N SER A 38 10.40 26.83 -11.76
CA SER A 38 9.46 26.40 -10.73
C SER A 38 8.90 27.63 -10.03
N ARG A 39 7.58 27.78 -10.07
CA ARG A 39 6.87 28.83 -9.35
C ARG A 39 5.82 28.19 -8.47
N GLU A 40 5.62 28.76 -7.29
CA GLU A 40 4.44 28.43 -6.51
C GLU A 40 3.19 28.80 -7.31
N ARG A 41 2.24 27.88 -7.40
CA ARG A 41 0.96 28.17 -8.02
C ARG A 41 0.21 29.13 -7.11
N PRO A 42 -0.11 30.36 -7.56
CA PRO A 42 -0.82 31.30 -6.73
C PRO A 42 -2.25 30.80 -6.47
N LEU A 43 -2.85 31.26 -5.38
CA LEU A 43 -4.13 30.73 -4.90
C LEU A 43 -5.24 30.84 -5.95
N ASP A 44 -5.24 31.87 -6.79
CA ASP A 44 -6.19 32.06 -7.89
C ASP A 44 -6.15 30.93 -8.93
N GLU A 45 -4.97 30.41 -9.26
CA GLU A 45 -4.80 29.31 -10.22
C GLU A 45 -5.29 27.96 -9.67
N VAL A 46 -5.17 27.76 -8.35
CA VAL A 46 -5.55 26.49 -7.69
C VAL A 46 -6.78 26.62 -6.79
N ARG A 47 -7.45 27.76 -6.80
CA ARG A 47 -8.57 28.06 -5.88
C ARG A 47 -9.63 26.97 -5.94
N SER A 48 -10.03 26.57 -7.14
CA SER A 48 -11.03 25.52 -7.35
C SER A 48 -10.59 24.18 -6.78
N GLN A 49 -9.31 23.81 -6.92
CA GLN A 49 -8.75 22.57 -6.36
C GLN A 49 -8.70 22.61 -4.83
N VAL A 50 -8.30 23.75 -4.27
CA VAL A 50 -8.25 23.96 -2.81
C VAL A 50 -9.65 23.96 -2.22
N GLU A 51 -10.60 24.66 -2.83
CA GLU A 51 -12.00 24.67 -2.39
C GLU A 51 -12.63 23.28 -2.47
N ALA A 52 -12.38 22.52 -3.54
CA ALA A 52 -12.86 21.16 -3.67
C ALA A 52 -12.31 20.26 -2.55
N LYS A 53 -10.99 20.29 -2.33
CA LYS A 53 -10.34 19.49 -1.29
C LYS A 53 -10.78 19.91 0.11
N TRP A 54 -10.91 21.21 0.37
CA TRP A 54 -11.41 21.71 1.64
C TRP A 54 -12.86 21.25 1.91
N ARG A 55 -13.73 21.28 0.89
CA ARG A 55 -15.10 20.76 1.02
C ARG A 55 -15.10 19.27 1.35
N GLU A 56 -14.28 18.49 0.68
CA GLU A 56 -14.11 17.05 0.97
C GLU A 56 -13.65 16.82 2.41
N ASP A 57 -12.66 17.58 2.88
CA ASP A 57 -12.16 17.51 4.26
C ASP A 57 -13.26 17.88 5.28
N GLN A 58 -14.04 18.94 5.00
CA GLN A 58 -15.16 19.33 5.85
C GLN A 58 -16.26 18.27 5.91
N ILE A 59 -16.59 17.65 4.77
CA ILE A 59 -17.55 16.54 4.71
C ILE A 59 -17.02 15.37 5.55
N SER A 60 -15.77 14.96 5.34
CA SER A 60 -15.15 13.86 6.07
C SER A 60 -15.12 14.10 7.58
N ASN A 61 -14.76 15.31 8.02
CA ASN A 61 -14.75 15.68 9.43
C ASN A 61 -16.14 15.64 10.06
N ARG A 62 -17.16 16.13 9.37
CA ARG A 62 -18.56 16.07 9.86
C ARG A 62 -19.08 14.64 9.92
N LEU A 63 -18.76 13.81 8.93
CA LEU A 63 -19.13 12.39 8.93
C LEU A 63 -18.46 11.63 10.07
N ARG A 64 -17.15 11.86 10.31
CA ARG A 64 -16.43 11.28 11.44
C ARG A 64 -17.04 11.71 12.78
N ALA A 65 -17.38 12.98 12.95
CA ALA A 65 -18.01 13.48 14.17
C ALA A 65 -19.35 12.77 14.41
N LYS A 66 -20.21 12.71 13.39
CA LYS A 66 -21.51 12.03 13.46
C LYS A 66 -21.36 10.53 13.77
N ALA A 67 -20.41 9.86 13.14
CA ALA A 67 -20.11 8.46 13.41
C ALA A 67 -19.60 8.24 14.84
N THR A 68 -18.79 9.16 15.37
CA THR A 68 -18.32 9.12 16.76
C THR A 68 -19.50 9.24 17.73
N GLU A 69 -20.44 10.16 17.47
CA GLU A 69 -21.66 10.28 18.27
C GLU A 69 -22.51 9.01 18.22
N MET A 70 -22.66 8.38 17.05
CA MET A 70 -23.37 7.11 16.91
C MET A 70 -22.69 5.99 17.70
N VAL A 71 -21.36 5.87 17.62
CA VAL A 71 -20.59 4.89 18.41
C VAL A 71 -20.87 5.08 19.90
N GLN A 72 -20.76 6.31 20.41
CA GLN A 72 -21.01 6.61 21.82
C GLN A 72 -22.43 6.23 22.26
N LYS A 73 -23.45 6.51 21.44
CA LYS A 73 -24.83 6.13 21.76
C LYS A 73 -25.04 4.62 21.78
N VAL A 74 -24.42 3.89 20.84
CA VAL A 74 -24.49 2.42 20.82
C VAL A 74 -23.77 1.82 22.03
N GLU A 75 -22.62 2.38 22.41
CA GLU A 75 -21.91 2.01 23.65
C GLU A 75 -22.74 2.30 24.92
N GLN A 76 -23.55 3.36 24.91
CA GLN A 76 -24.49 3.69 26.00
C GLN A 76 -25.76 2.82 26.01
N GLY A 77 -25.90 1.87 25.08
CA GLY A 77 -27.00 0.91 25.04
C GLY A 77 -28.06 1.15 23.96
N SER A 78 -27.90 2.16 23.09
CA SER A 78 -28.74 2.30 21.89
C SER A 78 -28.48 1.15 20.91
N SER A 79 -29.47 0.79 20.11
CA SER A 79 -29.27 -0.23 19.07
C SER A 79 -28.67 0.40 17.80
N LEU A 80 -27.77 -0.32 17.13
CA LEU A 80 -27.19 0.15 15.85
C LEU A 80 -28.29 0.41 14.80
N ALA A 81 -29.38 -0.36 14.83
CA ALA A 81 -30.53 -0.18 13.95
C ALA A 81 -31.27 1.15 14.21
N THR A 82 -31.41 1.55 15.48
CA THR A 82 -32.02 2.82 15.87
C THR A 82 -31.19 4.00 15.37
N GLU A 83 -29.87 3.98 15.60
CA GLU A 83 -28.98 5.04 15.15
C GLU A 83 -28.91 5.10 13.61
N ALA A 84 -28.89 3.95 12.92
CA ALA A 84 -28.92 3.89 11.46
C ALA A 84 -30.22 4.48 10.88
N ALA A 85 -31.38 4.12 11.46
CA ALA A 85 -32.67 4.65 11.04
C ALA A 85 -32.77 6.18 11.24
N ALA A 86 -32.20 6.71 12.32
CA ALA A 86 -32.17 8.15 12.59
C ALA A 86 -31.41 8.96 11.53
N VAL A 87 -30.52 8.31 10.77
CA VAL A 87 -29.73 8.93 9.70
C VAL A 87 -30.20 8.52 8.30
N GLY A 88 -31.31 7.78 8.18
CA GLY A 88 -31.83 7.28 6.91
C GLY A 88 -31.01 6.14 6.30
N SER A 89 -30.13 5.50 7.08
CA SER A 89 -29.30 4.37 6.65
C SER A 89 -29.91 3.03 7.06
N LYS A 90 -29.46 1.96 6.41
CA LYS A 90 -29.83 0.58 6.73
C LYS A 90 -28.65 -0.12 7.38
N VAL A 91 -28.94 -1.06 8.29
CA VAL A 91 -27.93 -1.94 8.85
C VAL A 91 -27.78 -3.14 7.94
N GLU A 92 -26.53 -3.44 7.57
CA GLU A 92 -26.16 -4.66 6.86
C GLU A 92 -25.40 -5.59 7.81
N THR A 93 -25.53 -6.89 7.60
CA THR A 93 -24.88 -7.91 8.44
C THR A 93 -23.96 -8.76 7.57
N ALA A 94 -22.67 -8.75 7.90
CA ALA A 94 -21.68 -9.65 7.31
C ALA A 94 -21.33 -10.75 8.31
N THR A 95 -21.31 -12.01 7.87
CA THR A 95 -21.02 -13.18 8.71
C THR A 95 -19.97 -14.07 8.06
N GLY A 96 -19.26 -14.85 8.87
CA GLY A 96 -18.41 -15.94 8.38
C GLY A 96 -17.21 -15.51 7.51
N PHE A 97 -16.66 -14.31 7.73
CA PHE A 97 -15.54 -13.80 6.93
C PHE A 97 -14.20 -13.86 7.69
N ARG A 98 -13.10 -13.95 6.94
CA ARG A 98 -11.72 -13.95 7.44
C ARG A 98 -11.09 -12.55 7.33
N ARG A 99 -9.90 -12.35 7.92
CA ARG A 99 -9.18 -11.06 7.91
C ARG A 99 -8.83 -10.57 6.50
N ASP A 100 -8.68 -11.50 5.57
CA ASP A 100 -8.35 -11.31 4.16
C ASP A 100 -9.58 -11.30 3.24
N ALA A 101 -10.80 -11.35 3.80
CA ALA A 101 -12.01 -11.39 3.01
C ALA A 101 -12.26 -10.06 2.28
N SER A 102 -12.70 -10.19 1.03
CA SER A 102 -13.27 -9.08 0.25
C SER A 102 -14.78 -9.24 0.21
N LEU A 103 -15.48 -8.39 0.95
CA LEU A 103 -16.93 -8.40 1.05
C LEU A 103 -17.53 -7.32 0.15
N SER A 104 -18.55 -7.67 -0.63
CA SER A 104 -19.26 -6.68 -1.45
C SER A 104 -19.93 -5.65 -0.55
N GLY A 105 -19.72 -4.36 -0.83
CA GLY A 105 -20.29 -3.26 -0.05
C GLY A 105 -19.61 -2.96 1.29
N VAL A 106 -18.60 -3.74 1.70
CA VAL A 106 -17.86 -3.49 2.94
C VAL A 106 -16.41 -3.11 2.61
N PRO A 107 -15.96 -1.90 2.97
CA PRO A 107 -14.58 -1.48 2.75
C PRO A 107 -13.57 -2.38 3.47
N THR A 108 -12.41 -2.63 2.86
CA THR A 108 -11.32 -3.41 3.49
C THR A 108 -10.86 -2.82 4.83
N ALA A 109 -10.92 -1.50 4.96
CA ALA A 109 -10.65 -0.81 6.23
C ALA A 109 -11.64 -1.21 7.33
N ALA A 110 -12.92 -1.43 6.97
CA ALA A 110 -13.94 -1.89 7.91
C ALA A 110 -13.70 -3.34 8.34
N VAL A 111 -13.32 -4.24 7.42
CA VAL A 111 -12.93 -5.61 7.75
C VAL A 111 -11.75 -5.61 8.73
N THR A 112 -10.71 -4.81 8.42
CA THR A 112 -9.52 -4.70 9.29
C THR A 112 -9.87 -4.14 10.67
N ALA A 113 -10.71 -3.11 10.72
CA ALA A 113 -11.16 -2.50 11.98
C ALA A 113 -12.00 -3.48 12.80
N ALA A 114 -12.92 -4.22 12.18
CA ALA A 114 -13.74 -5.23 12.86
C ALA A 114 -12.87 -6.31 13.55
N PHE A 115 -11.80 -6.77 12.91
CA PHE A 115 -10.87 -7.74 13.51
C PHE A 115 -9.96 -7.17 14.61
N ARG A 116 -9.92 -5.85 14.78
CA ARG A 116 -9.23 -5.16 15.89
C ARG A 116 -10.17 -4.84 17.05
N THR A 117 -11.48 -4.96 16.85
CA THR A 117 -12.50 -4.69 17.86
C THR A 117 -12.88 -5.99 18.58
N PRO A 118 -12.99 -6.01 19.91
CA PRO A 118 -13.41 -7.20 20.66
C PRO A 118 -14.88 -7.55 20.39
N LYS A 119 -15.28 -8.76 20.78
CA LYS A 119 -16.70 -9.16 20.76
C LYS A 119 -17.54 -8.15 21.54
N ASP A 120 -18.72 -7.85 21.00
CA ASP A 120 -19.66 -6.81 21.44
C ASP A 120 -19.16 -5.36 21.33
N GLY A 121 -17.91 -5.15 20.94
CA GLY A 121 -17.34 -3.83 20.73
C GLY A 121 -17.94 -3.11 19.52
N VAL A 122 -18.00 -1.79 19.64
CA VAL A 122 -18.45 -0.89 18.58
C VAL A 122 -17.23 -0.17 18.02
N GLY A 123 -17.21 0.08 16.71
CA GLY A 123 -16.11 0.75 16.06
C GLY A 123 -16.58 1.59 14.89
N GLN A 124 -15.66 2.40 14.37
CA GLN A 124 -15.89 3.22 13.19
C GLN A 124 -14.64 3.28 12.33
N THR A 125 -14.83 3.50 11.03
CA THR A 125 -13.75 3.59 10.05
C THR A 125 -14.19 4.45 8.86
N PRO A 126 -13.26 5.15 8.18
CA PRO A 126 -13.56 5.71 6.87
C PRO A 126 -14.01 4.61 5.90
N GLY A 127 -14.97 4.98 5.04
CA GLY A 127 -15.41 4.18 3.91
C GLY A 127 -14.56 4.41 2.66
N THR A 128 -15.12 4.11 1.49
CA THR A 128 -14.38 4.27 0.23
C THR A 128 -14.51 5.71 -0.27
N GLY A 129 -13.39 6.38 -0.57
CA GLY A 129 -13.41 7.69 -1.23
C GLY A 129 -13.76 8.91 -0.36
N GLY A 130 -13.35 8.92 0.91
CA GLY A 130 -13.27 10.14 1.77
C GLY A 130 -14.59 10.73 2.26
N SER A 131 -15.70 10.41 1.59
CA SER A 131 -17.06 10.94 1.81
C SER A 131 -18.02 9.94 2.44
N GLU A 132 -17.48 8.82 2.92
CA GLU A 132 -18.23 7.76 3.59
C GLU A 132 -17.56 7.44 4.92
N TRP A 133 -18.38 7.15 5.94
CA TRP A 133 -17.92 6.68 7.23
C TRP A 133 -18.80 5.52 7.68
N VAL A 134 -18.18 4.43 8.08
CA VAL A 134 -18.86 3.20 8.47
C VAL A 134 -18.78 3.05 9.98
N VAL A 135 -19.94 2.80 10.60
CA VAL A 135 -20.06 2.42 12.02
C VAL A 135 -20.46 0.96 12.08
N PHE A 136 -19.76 0.17 12.88
CA PHE A 136 -19.99 -1.26 12.98
C PHE A 136 -20.00 -1.73 14.43
N ARG A 137 -20.62 -2.88 14.68
CA ARG A 137 -20.55 -3.60 15.95
C ARG A 137 -20.14 -5.04 15.67
N VAL A 138 -19.16 -5.54 16.43
CA VAL A 138 -18.75 -6.95 16.35
C VAL A 138 -19.71 -7.77 17.18
N THR A 139 -20.59 -8.54 16.53
CA THR A 139 -21.60 -9.36 17.22
C THR A 139 -21.05 -10.70 17.68
N ASP A 140 -20.11 -11.28 16.93
CA ASP A 140 -19.50 -12.56 17.29
C ASP A 140 -18.07 -12.69 16.77
N VAL A 141 -17.28 -13.49 17.48
CA VAL A 141 -15.89 -13.81 17.13
C VAL A 141 -15.71 -15.33 17.25
N THR A 142 -15.47 -15.98 16.12
CA THR A 142 -15.21 -17.42 16.06
C THR A 142 -13.73 -17.66 15.78
N VAL A 143 -13.07 -18.44 16.64
CA VAL A 143 -11.74 -18.99 16.35
C VAL A 143 -11.95 -20.37 15.73
N PRO A 144 -11.69 -20.56 14.43
CA PRO A 144 -11.82 -21.87 13.82
C PRO A 144 -10.82 -22.83 14.47
N PRO A 145 -11.21 -24.11 14.72
CA PRO A 145 -10.28 -25.10 15.21
C PRO A 145 -9.12 -25.27 14.23
N VAL A 146 -7.92 -25.49 14.76
CA VAL A 146 -6.75 -25.78 13.93
C VAL A 146 -6.90 -27.18 13.37
N ASP A 147 -7.09 -27.27 12.06
CA ASP A 147 -7.05 -28.54 11.34
C ASP A 147 -5.60 -28.81 10.91
N ALA A 148 -4.95 -29.76 11.59
CA ALA A 148 -3.60 -30.20 11.26
C ALA A 148 -3.50 -30.87 9.88
N ALA A 149 -4.62 -31.32 9.32
CA ALA A 149 -4.71 -31.92 7.99
C ALA A 149 -5.11 -30.92 6.90
N SER A 150 -5.33 -29.64 7.24
CA SER A 150 -5.75 -28.62 6.26
C SER A 150 -4.68 -28.40 5.20
N GLU A 151 -5.12 -28.14 3.96
CA GLU A 151 -4.21 -27.86 2.85
C GLU A 151 -3.40 -26.58 3.09
N GLU A 152 -3.95 -25.58 3.80
CA GLU A 152 -3.19 -24.40 4.21
C GLU A 152 -2.05 -24.74 5.17
N LEU A 153 -2.30 -25.61 6.16
CA LEU A 153 -1.28 -25.98 7.14
C LEU A 153 -0.17 -26.83 6.49
N LYS A 154 -0.51 -27.70 5.54
CA LYS A 154 0.46 -28.47 4.75
C LYS A 154 1.36 -27.54 3.93
N LYS A 155 0.77 -26.60 3.17
CA LYS A 155 1.53 -25.61 2.38
C LYS A 155 2.42 -24.73 3.25
N LEU A 156 1.93 -24.33 4.43
CA LEU A 156 2.72 -23.57 5.40
C LEU A 156 3.91 -24.40 5.89
N LYS A 157 3.68 -25.66 6.27
CA LYS A 157 4.76 -26.58 6.70
C LYS A 157 5.81 -26.77 5.60
N GLU A 158 5.40 -27.05 4.37
CA GLU A 158 6.32 -27.21 3.23
C GLU A 158 7.16 -25.96 2.98
N THR A 159 6.53 -24.78 3.07
CA THR A 159 7.24 -23.50 2.89
C THR A 159 8.25 -23.25 3.99
N LEU A 160 7.90 -23.53 5.24
CA LEU A 160 8.82 -23.42 6.38
C LEU A 160 9.97 -24.43 6.27
N GLN A 161 9.69 -25.67 5.86
CA GLN A 161 10.71 -26.71 5.66
C GLN A 161 11.72 -26.33 4.56
N ARG A 162 11.24 -25.78 3.44
CA ARG A 162 12.13 -25.27 2.38
C ARG A 162 13.01 -24.14 2.91
N GLY A 163 12.42 -23.12 3.54
CA GLY A 163 13.18 -21.98 4.07
C GLY A 163 14.23 -22.39 5.12
N LEU A 164 13.91 -23.35 6.00
CA LEU A 164 14.88 -23.89 6.96
C LEU A 164 16.02 -24.67 6.29
N THR A 165 15.71 -25.40 5.22
CA THR A 165 16.72 -26.16 4.47
C THR A 165 17.67 -25.21 3.73
N ASP A 166 17.12 -24.19 3.07
CA ASP A 166 17.90 -23.19 2.34
C ASP A 166 18.83 -22.41 3.27
N GLU A 167 18.34 -21.99 4.44
CA GLU A 167 19.14 -21.33 5.47
C GLU A 167 20.26 -22.24 5.99
N GLN A 168 19.97 -23.51 6.24
CA GLN A 168 20.96 -24.45 6.76
C GLN A 168 22.08 -24.72 5.74
N VAL A 169 21.74 -24.81 4.45
CA VAL A 169 22.74 -24.92 3.37
C VAL A 169 23.58 -23.64 3.27
N ALA A 170 22.95 -22.47 3.32
CA ALA A 170 23.67 -21.19 3.27
C ALA A 170 24.65 -21.02 4.44
N GLN A 171 24.24 -21.37 5.67
CA GLN A 171 25.13 -21.35 6.83
C GLN A 171 26.27 -22.37 6.72
N TYR A 172 25.99 -23.55 6.17
CA TYR A 172 27.02 -24.56 5.95
C TYR A 172 28.06 -24.10 4.92
N VAL A 173 27.63 -23.52 3.79
CA VAL A 173 28.53 -22.94 2.77
C VAL A 173 29.36 -21.81 3.36
N THR A 174 28.73 -20.88 4.07
CA THR A 174 29.42 -19.76 4.74
C THR A 174 30.50 -20.25 5.71
N LYS A 175 30.21 -21.33 6.45
CA LYS A 175 31.18 -21.95 7.36
C LYS A 175 32.35 -22.57 6.61
N ILE A 176 32.10 -23.32 5.54
CA ILE A 176 33.16 -23.91 4.71
C ILE A 176 34.04 -22.82 4.07
N GLU A 177 33.43 -21.77 3.52
CA GLU A 177 34.16 -20.66 2.92
C GLU A 177 35.06 -19.94 3.93
N SER A 178 34.62 -19.81 5.19
CA SER A 178 35.42 -19.21 6.25
C SER A 178 36.53 -20.12 6.79
N GLU A 179 36.32 -21.44 6.87
CA GLU A 179 37.33 -22.40 7.34
C GLU A 179 38.41 -22.73 6.29
N ILE A 180 38.02 -22.90 5.02
CA ILE A 180 38.96 -23.25 3.93
C ILE A 180 39.65 -21.99 3.37
N GLY A 181 39.00 -20.82 3.49
CA GLY A 181 39.42 -19.57 2.89
C GLY A 181 39.07 -19.53 1.40
N THR A 182 38.63 -18.35 0.93
CA THR A 182 38.33 -18.12 -0.49
C THR A 182 39.44 -17.28 -1.13
N SER A 183 39.98 -17.76 -2.26
CA SER A 183 40.94 -17.02 -3.07
C SER A 183 40.30 -16.67 -4.41
N ILE A 184 40.05 -15.38 -4.64
CA ILE A 184 39.48 -14.88 -5.89
C ILE A 184 40.62 -14.61 -6.88
N ASN A 185 40.56 -15.24 -8.07
CA ASN A 185 41.44 -14.87 -9.17
C ASN A 185 40.99 -13.52 -9.76
N GLN A 186 41.58 -12.44 -9.23
CA GLN A 186 41.22 -11.07 -9.60
C GLN A 186 41.41 -10.78 -11.10
N ALA A 187 42.38 -11.44 -11.76
CA ALA A 187 42.61 -11.28 -13.19
C ALA A 187 41.44 -11.84 -14.03
N ALA A 188 40.93 -13.02 -13.67
CA ALA A 188 39.76 -13.62 -14.31
C ALA A 188 38.47 -12.82 -14.00
N PHE A 189 38.34 -12.33 -12.76
CA PHE A 189 37.20 -11.50 -12.35
C PHE A 189 37.14 -10.18 -13.15
N ALA A 190 38.28 -9.48 -13.29
CA ALA A 190 38.36 -8.24 -14.04
C ALA A 190 38.14 -8.43 -15.55
N GLN A 191 38.52 -9.60 -16.11
CA GLN A 191 38.24 -9.95 -17.51
C GLN A 191 36.75 -10.15 -17.79
N VAL A 192 35.99 -10.71 -16.84
CA VAL A 192 34.54 -10.98 -17.00
C VAL A 192 33.70 -9.75 -16.65
N THR A 193 34.12 -8.94 -15.68
CA THR A 193 33.38 -7.74 -15.24
C THR A 193 33.68 -6.48 -16.06
N GLY A 194 34.67 -6.53 -16.96
CA GLY A 194 35.09 -5.37 -17.75
C GLY A 194 35.89 -4.34 -16.95
N ALA A 195 36.22 -4.61 -15.68
CA ALA A 195 37.01 -3.73 -14.81
C ALA A 195 38.51 -3.63 -15.22
N ASN A 196 38.90 -4.24 -16.35
CA ASN A 196 40.23 -4.18 -16.93
C ASN A 196 40.43 -3.02 -17.94
N ASN A 197 39.52 -2.03 -17.99
CA ASN A 197 39.73 -0.78 -18.74
C ASN A 197 39.50 0.44 -17.85
#